data_AF-A0A9E2W795-F1
#
_entry.id   AF-A0A9E2W795-F1
#
_cell.length_a   1.000
_cell.length_b   1.000
_cell.length_c   1.000
_cell.angle_alpha   90.00
_cell.angle_beta   90.00
_cell.angle_gamma   90.00
#
_symmetry.space_group_name_H-M   'P 1'
#
loop_
_entity.id
_entity.type
_entity.pdbx_description
1 polymer ?
#
loop_
_entity_poly.entity_id
_entity_poly.type
_entity_poly.pdbx_seq_one_letter_code
_entity_poly.pdbx_strand_id
1 'polypeptide(L)'
;MVTGRRLNDLKRVFPTYEVFDHIVAENGALIYHVKTGEEILLASPPPDNFISSLQLKNVIPLEIGKIIVATREPHQNTVLDSIKECGLEWQVIFNKGAVYHSFFHQPVIIN
;
A
#
# COMPACT_ATOMS: atom_id res chain seq x y z
N MET A 1 7.24 -13.49 -7.62
CA MET A 1 7.60 -13.00 -6.28
C MET A 1 6.38 -12.37 -5.62
N VAL A 2 6.20 -12.52 -4.30
CA VAL A 2 5.15 -11.83 -3.53
C VAL A 2 5.81 -11.01 -2.43
N THR A 3 5.40 -9.76 -2.24
CA THR A 3 6.01 -8.85 -1.26
C THR A 3 5.06 -7.76 -0.78
N GLY A 4 5.28 -7.29 0.45
CA GLY A 4 4.63 -6.09 1.00
C GLY A 4 5.29 -4.78 0.58
N ARG A 5 6.42 -4.83 -0.13
CA ARG A 5 7.13 -3.62 -0.59
C ARG A 5 6.38 -2.94 -1.73
N ARG A 6 6.53 -1.62 -1.82
CA ARG A 6 6.22 -0.86 -3.03
C ARG A 6 7.15 -1.30 -4.16
N LEU A 7 6.67 -1.32 -5.40
CA LEU A 7 7.45 -1.82 -6.54
C LEU A 7 8.77 -1.05 -6.72
N ASN A 8 8.75 0.27 -6.60
CA ASN A 8 9.95 1.10 -6.73
C ASN A 8 10.99 0.80 -5.63
N ASP A 9 10.52 0.54 -4.41
CA ASP A 9 11.40 0.18 -3.30
C ASP A 9 12.01 -1.20 -3.51
N LEU A 10 11.23 -2.16 -4.03
CA LEU A 10 11.73 -3.47 -4.41
C LEU A 10 12.82 -3.37 -5.48
N LYS A 11 12.57 -2.65 -6.59
CA LYS A 11 13.53 -2.48 -7.69
C LYS A 11 14.86 -1.89 -7.20
N ARG A 12 14.80 -0.99 -6.22
CA ARG A 12 15.99 -0.37 -5.60
C ARG A 12 16.80 -1.32 -4.73
N VAL A 13 16.13 -2.11 -3.87
CA VAL A 13 16.82 -2.96 -2.87
C VAL A 13 17.11 -4.37 -3.37
N PHE A 14 16.45 -4.81 -4.44
CA PHE A 14 16.61 -6.12 -5.04
C PHE A 14 16.65 -5.99 -6.58
N PRO A 15 17.78 -5.54 -7.15
CA PRO A 15 17.90 -5.32 -8.60
C PRO A 15 17.70 -6.58 -9.44
N THR A 16 17.86 -7.77 -8.84
CA THR A 16 17.64 -9.08 -9.47
C THR A 16 16.14 -9.46 -9.57
N TYR A 17 15.21 -8.54 -9.32
CA TYR A 17 13.76 -8.79 -9.43
C TYR A 17 13.33 -9.27 -10.83
N GLU A 18 14.16 -9.03 -11.85
CA GLU A 18 13.93 -9.40 -13.24
C GLU A 18 13.94 -10.92 -13.49
N VAL A 19 14.41 -11.73 -12.53
CA VAL A 19 14.37 -13.20 -12.63
C VAL A 19 12.96 -13.79 -12.48
N PHE A 20 12.00 -12.99 -12.02
CA PHE A 20 10.62 -13.43 -11.87
C PHE A 20 9.79 -13.05 -13.10
N ASP A 21 8.81 -13.87 -13.49
CA ASP A 21 7.84 -13.46 -14.52
C ASP A 21 6.87 -12.40 -13.99
N HIS A 22 6.43 -12.55 -12.73
CA HIS A 22 5.45 -11.68 -12.09
C HIS A 22 5.86 -11.29 -10.68
N ILE A 23 5.49 -10.08 -10.28
CA ILE A 23 5.67 -9.55 -8.94
C ILE A 23 4.32 -9.10 -8.40
N VAL A 24 3.92 -9.65 -7.27
CA VAL A 24 2.79 -9.18 -6.48
C VAL A 24 3.34 -8.28 -5.38
N ALA A 25 3.17 -6.97 -5.53
CA ALA A 25 3.67 -5.93 -4.65
C ALA A 25 2.54 -5.31 -3.80
N GLU A 26 2.90 -4.41 -2.89
CA GLU A 26 1.94 -3.65 -2.06
C GLU A 26 0.94 -4.57 -1.32
N ASN A 27 1.43 -5.67 -0.75
CA ASN A 27 0.62 -6.66 0.00
C ASN A 27 -0.52 -7.27 -0.84
N GLY A 28 -0.31 -7.48 -2.14
CA GLY A 28 -1.32 -8.09 -2.99
C GLY A 28 -2.12 -7.10 -3.82
N ALA A 29 -1.94 -5.80 -3.62
CA ALA A 29 -2.72 -4.79 -4.32
C ALA A 29 -2.24 -4.53 -5.77
N LEU A 30 -0.97 -4.80 -6.07
CA LEU A 30 -0.36 -4.55 -7.38
C LEU A 30 0.25 -5.82 -7.95
N ILE A 31 -0.12 -6.18 -9.18
CA ILE A 31 0.59 -7.18 -9.99
C ILE A 31 1.44 -6.44 -11.02
N TYR A 32 2.71 -6.81 -11.14
CA TYR A 32 3.64 -6.30 -12.14
C TYR A 32 4.15 -7.44 -13.01
N HIS A 33 3.93 -7.34 -14.31
CA HIS A 33 4.45 -8.28 -15.30
C HIS A 33 5.84 -7.83 -15.75
N VAL A 34 6.88 -8.59 -15.38
CA VAL A 34 8.27 -8.13 -15.48
C VAL A 34 8.70 -7.89 -16.93
N LYS A 35 8.32 -8.80 -17.84
CA LYS A 35 8.75 -8.73 -19.25
C LYS A 35 8.12 -7.59 -20.03
N THR A 36 6.89 -7.19 -19.69
CA THR A 36 6.13 -6.15 -20.43
C THR A 36 6.15 -4.82 -19.69
N GLY A 37 6.47 -4.81 -18.41
CA GLY A 37 6.34 -3.64 -17.54
C GLY A 37 4.89 -3.31 -17.17
N GLU A 38 3.93 -4.17 -17.52
CA GLU A 38 2.51 -3.93 -17.24
C GLU A 38 2.24 -3.98 -15.74
N GLU A 39 1.41 -3.04 -15.28
CA GLU A 39 0.96 -2.94 -13.90
C GLU A 39 -0.55 -3.09 -13.83
N ILE A 40 -1.00 -4.07 -13.06
CA ILE A 40 -2.42 -4.34 -12.81
C ILE A 40 -2.72 -4.01 -11.36
N LEU A 41 -3.56 -3.00 -11.17
CA LEU A 41 -4.06 -2.56 -9.87
C LEU A 41 -5.30 -3.38 -9.50
N LEU A 42 -5.26 -4.05 -8.35
CA LEU A 42 -6.35 -4.87 -7.83
C LEU A 42 -7.25 -4.14 -6.83
N ALA A 43 -6.91 -2.89 -6.50
CA ALA A 43 -7.71 -2.02 -5.66
C ALA A 43 -7.57 -0.56 -6.10
N SER A 44 -8.50 0.28 -5.64
CA SER A 44 -8.51 1.70 -5.97
C SER A 44 -7.36 2.43 -5.24
N PRO A 45 -6.76 3.45 -5.87
CA PRO A 45 -5.76 4.28 -5.21
C PRO A 45 -6.35 5.02 -4.00
N PRO A 46 -5.51 5.42 -3.03
CA PRO A 46 -5.95 6.21 -1.91
C PRO A 46 -6.48 7.58 -2.36
N PRO A 47 -7.65 8.03 -1.86
CA PRO A 47 -8.21 9.33 -2.21
C PRO A 47 -7.29 10.50 -1.84
N ASP A 48 -7.23 11.52 -2.70
CA ASP A 48 -6.36 12.69 -2.51
C ASP A 48 -6.71 13.48 -1.24
N ASN A 49 -7.99 13.53 -0.86
CA ASN A 49 -8.44 14.19 0.37
C ASN A 49 -7.90 13.49 1.63
N PHE A 50 -7.80 12.15 1.59
CA PHE A 50 -7.21 11.37 2.67
C PHE A 50 -5.71 11.60 2.77
N ILE A 51 -4.98 11.56 1.65
CA ILE A 51 -3.55 11.88 1.62
C ILE A 51 -3.29 13.28 2.17
N SER A 52 -4.07 14.26 1.70
CA SER A 52 -3.96 15.66 2.13
C SER A 52 -4.20 15.81 3.63
N SER A 53 -5.19 15.11 4.18
CA SER A 53 -5.48 15.11 5.63
C SER A 53 -4.28 14.61 6.45
N LEU A 54 -3.64 13.50 6.02
CA LEU A 54 -2.46 12.97 6.71
C LEU A 54 -1.26 13.92 6.64
N GLN A 55 -1.05 14.56 5.49
CA GLN A 55 0.01 15.55 5.31
C GLN A 55 -0.19 16.78 6.18
N LEU A 56 -1.42 17.33 6.23
CA LEU A 56 -1.77 18.48 7.08
C LEU A 56 -1.59 18.17 8.57
N LYS A 57 -1.84 16.93 8.97
CA LYS A 57 -1.63 16.45 10.36
C LYS A 57 -0.18 16.08 10.66
N ASN A 58 0.78 16.38 9.77
CA ASN A 58 2.21 16.12 9.93
C ASN A 58 2.55 14.65 10.23
N VAL A 59 1.83 13.72 9.59
CA VAL A 59 2.16 12.29 9.67
C VAL A 59 3.47 12.05 8.94
N ILE A 60 4.55 11.77 9.69
CA ILE A 60 5.89 11.52 9.16
C ILE A 60 6.52 10.36 9.96
N PRO A 61 7.05 9.31 9.30
CA PRO A 61 7.11 9.12 7.85
C PRO A 61 5.73 8.78 7.26
N LEU A 62 5.45 9.26 6.04
CA LEU A 62 4.29 8.91 5.24
C LEU A 62 4.76 8.37 3.90
N GLU A 63 4.51 7.09 3.66
CA GLU A 63 4.85 6.40 2.42
C GLU A 63 3.57 6.16 1.61
N ILE A 64 3.53 6.67 0.39
CA ILE A 64 2.38 6.56 -0.51
C ILE A 64 2.78 5.66 -1.68
N GLY A 65 2.19 4.47 -1.73
CA GLY A 65 2.22 3.56 -2.88
C GLY A 65 1.12 3.89 -3.89
N LYS A 66 0.90 2.99 -4.84
CA LYS A 66 -0.17 3.14 -5.82
C LYS A 66 -1.54 2.87 -5.20
N ILE A 67 -1.60 1.94 -4.26
CA ILE A 67 -2.85 1.56 -3.58
C ILE A 67 -2.68 1.62 -2.06
N ILE A 68 -1.46 1.41 -1.56
CA ILE A 68 -1.19 1.39 -0.12
C ILE A 68 -0.70 2.74 0.39
N VAL A 69 -1.17 3.13 1.57
CA VAL A 69 -0.56 4.20 2.39
C VAL A 69 0.00 3.56 3.64
N ALA A 70 1.24 3.87 3.97
CA ALA A 70 1.93 3.33 5.14
C ALA A 70 2.55 4.45 5.98
N THR A 71 2.45 4.27 7.29
CA THR A 71 3.13 5.10 8.29
C THR A 71 3.56 4.21 9.47
N ARG A 72 4.19 4.83 10.47
CA ARG A 72 4.70 4.14 11.66
C ARG A 72 4.11 4.76 12.92
N GLU A 73 4.33 4.10 14.05
CA GLU A 73 3.99 4.67 15.35
C GLU A 73 4.66 6.05 15.54
N PRO A 74 3.98 7.01 16.18
CA PRO A 74 2.71 6.90 16.91
C PRO A 74 1.46 7.34 16.12
N HIS A 75 1.48 7.32 14.78
CA HIS A 75 0.44 7.95 13.95
C HIS A 75 -0.86 7.14 13.78
N GLN A 76 -1.02 6.00 14.47
CA GLN A 76 -2.17 5.10 14.35
C GLN A 76 -3.51 5.83 14.50
N ASN A 77 -3.64 6.63 15.56
CA ASN A 77 -4.88 7.35 15.86
C ASN A 77 -5.16 8.43 14.82
N THR A 78 -4.14 9.20 14.44
CA THR A 78 -4.23 10.23 13.40
C THR A 78 -4.74 9.67 12.08
N VAL A 79 -4.30 8.46 11.71
CA VAL A 79 -4.76 7.82 10.49
C VAL A 79 -6.21 7.33 10.60
N LEU A 80 -6.57 6.69 11.71
CA LEU A 80 -7.95 6.25 11.96
C LEU A 80 -8.94 7.43 11.95
N ASP A 81 -8.56 8.56 12.54
CA ASP A 81 -9.39 9.76 12.55
C ASP A 81 -9.53 10.34 11.14
N SER A 82 -8.45 10.33 10.35
CA SER A 82 -8.48 10.81 8.95
C SER A 82 -9.34 9.91 8.04
N ILE A 83 -9.36 8.60 8.26
CA ILE A 83 -10.25 7.66 7.56
C ILE A 83 -11.71 8.03 7.84
N LYS A 84 -12.06 8.27 9.11
CA LYS A 84 -13.42 8.65 9.53
C LYS A 84 -13.83 10.01 8.96
N GLU A 85 -12.97 11.02 9.06
CA GLU A 85 -13.22 12.37 8.55
C GLU A 85 -13.43 12.39 7.03
N CYS A 86 -12.74 11.51 6.30
CA CYS A 86 -12.89 11.36 4.86
C CYS A 86 -14.07 10.48 4.46
N GLY A 87 -14.83 9.91 5.41
CA GLY A 87 -15.95 9.01 5.15
C GLY A 87 -15.55 7.68 4.50
N LEU A 88 -14.32 7.21 4.76
CA LEU A 88 -13.80 5.98 4.18
C LEU A 88 -14.14 4.78 5.05
N GLU A 89 -14.70 3.72 4.47
CA GLU A 89 -14.97 2.45 5.15
C GLU A 89 -13.76 1.50 5.07
N TRP A 90 -12.57 2.01 5.39
CA TRP A 90 -11.33 1.24 5.26
C TRP A 90 -10.98 0.45 6.52
N GLN A 91 -10.51 -0.78 6.33
CA GLN A 91 -9.95 -1.58 7.42
C GLN A 91 -8.46 -1.27 7.60
N VAL A 92 -8.05 -1.11 8.86
CA VAL A 92 -6.65 -0.90 9.24
C VAL A 92 -6.04 -2.23 9.65
N ILE A 93 -4.95 -2.62 8.99
CA ILE A 93 -4.21 -3.84 9.33
C ILE A 93 -2.88 -3.46 9.95
N PHE A 94 -2.64 -3.91 11.19
CA PHE A 94 -1.38 -3.73 11.89
C PHE A 94 -0.45 -4.90 11.60
N ASN A 95 0.79 -4.63 11.18
CA ASN A 95 1.80 -5.68 11.01
C ASN A 95 3.18 -5.16 11.44
N LYS A 96 3.75 -5.80 12.48
CA LYS A 96 5.08 -5.52 13.06
C LYS A 96 5.36 -4.03 13.36
N GLY A 97 4.39 -3.31 13.93
CA GLY A 97 4.52 -1.87 14.27
C GLY A 97 4.32 -0.92 13.09
N ALA A 98 3.98 -1.43 11.90
CA ALA A 98 3.52 -0.65 10.76
C ALA A 98 2.00 -0.73 10.61
N VAL A 99 1.41 0.37 10.14
CA VAL A 99 -0.01 0.49 9.84
C VAL A 99 -0.20 0.41 8.33
N TYR A 100 -1.02 -0.52 7.86
CA TYR A 100 -1.36 -0.71 6.45
C TYR A 100 -2.85 -0.43 6.20
N HIS A 101 -3.18 0.13 5.04
CA HIS A 101 -4.55 0.29 4.55
C HIS A 101 -4.71 -0.37 3.19
N SER A 102 -5.70 -1.26 3.05
CA SER A 102 -6.10 -1.87 1.79
C SER A 102 -7.59 -2.21 1.84
N PHE A 103 -8.29 -2.06 0.72
CA PHE A 103 -9.66 -2.54 0.53
C PHE A 103 -9.61 -3.95 -0.06
N PHE A 104 -9.84 -4.98 0.76
CA PHE A 104 -10.18 -6.31 0.27
C PHE A 104 -11.64 -6.59 0.65
N HIS A 105 -12.57 -6.38 -0.28
CA HIS A 105 -13.93 -6.92 -0.13
C HIS A 105 -14.05 -8.35 -0.66
N GLN A 106 -12.94 -8.97 -1.07
CA GLN A 106 -12.89 -10.40 -1.35
C GLN A 106 -11.57 -11.00 -0.84
N PRO A 107 -11.61 -12.23 -0.27
CA PRO A 107 -10.40 -12.94 0.06
C PRO A 107 -9.61 -13.14 -1.24
N VAL A 108 -8.40 -12.59 -1.31
CA VAL A 108 -7.43 -13.02 -2.31
C VAL A 108 -7.00 -14.43 -1.90
N ILE A 109 -7.76 -15.41 -2.39
CA ILE A 109 -7.35 -16.81 -2.39
C ILE A 109 -6.24 -16.90 -3.42
N ILE A 110 -5.00 -16.98 -2.94
CA ILE A 110 -3.88 -17.41 -3.74
C ILE A 110 -4.02 -18.93 -3.87
N ASN A 111 -4.53 -19.40 -5.01
CA ASN A 111 -4.39 -20.79 -5.44
C ASN A 111 -2.99 -21.01 -6.05
#